data_AF-A0A7K1LAW5-F1
#
_entry.id   AF-A0A7K1LAW5-F1
#
_cell.length_a   1.000
_cell.length_b   1.000
_cell.length_c   1.000
_cell.angle_alpha   90.00
_cell.angle_beta   90.00
_cell.angle_gamma   90.00
#
_symmetry.space_group_name_H-M   'P 1'
#
loop_
_entity.id
_entity.type
_entity.pdbx_description
1 polymer ?
#
loop_
_entity_poly.entity_id
_entity_poly.type
_entity_poly.pdbx_seq_one_letter_code
_entity_poly.pdbx_strand_id
1 'polypeptide(L)'
;MTGKSAGQPVAQPATAELLALAAKTREDINIRDLEGAIAGALTEGVPWAVVMNQTVRMLAQNDGDVRGLRTVFAELVRLHHGNRRTERTNF
;
A
#
# COMPACT_ATOMS: atom_id res chain seq x y z
N MET A 1 -35.89 -3.16 23.05
CA MET A 1 -35.20 -2.31 22.06
C MET A 1 -33.72 -2.68 22.06
N THR A 2 -33.30 -3.60 21.19
CA THR A 2 -31.89 -3.98 21.05
C THR A 2 -31.30 -3.18 19.89
N GLY A 3 -30.47 -2.18 20.22
CA GLY A 3 -29.74 -1.38 19.24
C GLY A 3 -28.76 -2.28 18.50
N LYS A 4 -29.04 -2.52 17.22
CA LYS A 4 -28.14 -3.20 16.28
C LYS A 4 -26.88 -2.33 16.18
N SER A 5 -25.77 -2.76 16.78
CA SER A 5 -24.48 -2.09 16.61
C SER A 5 -24.15 -2.18 15.12
N ALA A 6 -24.33 -1.08 14.38
CA ALA A 6 -23.91 -0.99 13.00
C ALA A 6 -22.39 -1.16 13.00
N GLY A 7 -21.93 -2.33 12.56
CA GLY A 7 -20.49 -2.65 12.54
C GLY A 7 -19.73 -1.51 11.87
N GLN A 8 -18.62 -1.11 12.49
CA GLN A 8 -17.75 -0.06 11.92
C GLN A 8 -17.43 -0.41 10.46
N PRO A 9 -17.55 0.55 9.53
CA PRO A 9 -17.19 0.33 8.15
C PRO A 9 -15.70 -0.06 8.07
N VAL A 10 -15.44 -1.25 7.57
CA VAL A 10 -14.08 -1.72 7.31
C VAL A 10 -13.61 -1.06 6.02
N ALA A 11 -12.52 -0.29 6.10
CA ALA A 11 -11.90 0.30 4.92
C ALA A 11 -11.41 -0.81 3.99
N GLN A 12 -11.95 -0.84 2.76
CA GLN A 12 -11.51 -1.78 1.73
C GLN A 12 -10.42 -1.13 0.86
N PRO A 13 -9.39 -1.88 0.45
CA PRO A 13 -8.39 -1.38 -0.49
C PRO A 13 -9.01 -1.02 -1.84
N ALA A 14 -8.91 0.25 -2.23
CA ALA A 14 -9.36 0.77 -3.54
C ALA A 14 -8.23 0.64 -4.58
N THR A 15 -7.72 -0.58 -4.76
CA THR A 15 -6.55 -0.84 -5.62
C THR A 15 -6.87 -0.58 -7.09
N ALA A 16 -8.05 -0.98 -7.57
CA ALA A 16 -8.45 -0.80 -8.96
C ALA A 16 -8.57 0.69 -9.31
N GLU A 17 -9.14 1.49 -8.42
CA GLU A 17 -9.28 2.94 -8.57
C GLU A 17 -7.92 3.63 -8.57
N LEU A 18 -6.99 3.18 -7.73
CA LEU A 18 -5.62 3.71 -7.69
C LEU A 18 -4.84 3.38 -8.98
N LEU A 19 -5.00 2.17 -9.52
CA LEU A 19 -4.39 1.80 -10.80
C LEU A 19 -5.03 2.58 -11.97
N ALA A 20 -6.35 2.78 -11.95
CA ALA A 20 -7.04 3.61 -12.93
C ALA A 20 -6.60 5.08 -12.86
N LEU A 21 -6.35 5.60 -11.65
CA LEU A 21 -5.75 6.92 -11.47
C LEU A 21 -4.36 6.97 -12.09
N ALA A 22 -3.49 6.01 -11.75
CA ALA A 22 -2.14 5.92 -12.29
C ALA A 22 -2.13 5.93 -13.82
N ALA A 23 -2.96 5.09 -14.44
CA ALA A 23 -3.09 4.99 -15.90
C ALA A 23 -3.55 6.31 -16.57
N LYS A 24 -4.34 7.13 -15.88
CA LYS A 24 -4.80 8.43 -16.39
C LYS A 24 -3.78 9.55 -16.19
N THR A 25 -2.93 9.44 -15.17
CA THR A 25 -1.99 10.52 -14.79
C THR A 25 -0.58 10.31 -15.31
N ARG A 26 -0.19 9.07 -15.63
CA ARG A 26 1.18 8.67 -15.95
C ARG A 26 1.19 7.56 -16.99
N GLU A 27 1.28 7.94 -18.27
CA GLU A 27 1.33 7.01 -19.41
C GLU A 27 2.67 6.25 -19.50
N ASP A 28 3.71 6.75 -18.86
CA ASP A 28 5.06 6.17 -18.81
C ASP A 28 5.18 5.01 -17.81
N ILE A 29 4.18 4.82 -16.95
CA ILE A 29 4.19 3.77 -15.93
C ILE A 29 3.62 2.46 -16.48
N ASN A 30 4.36 1.37 -16.29
CA ASN A 30 3.81 0.04 -16.49
C ASN A 30 2.85 -0.34 -15.35
N ILE A 31 1.55 -0.32 -15.66
CA ILE A 31 0.48 -0.60 -14.69
C ILE A 31 0.58 -2.01 -14.09
N ARG A 32 0.99 -3.03 -14.86
CA ARG A 32 1.17 -4.40 -14.33
C ARG A 32 2.27 -4.47 -13.29
N ASP A 33 3.35 -3.72 -13.50
CA ASP A 33 4.45 -3.66 -12.53
C ASP A 33 4.02 -2.96 -11.24
N LEU A 34 3.21 -1.90 -11.36
CA LEU A 34 2.66 -1.15 -10.23
C LEU A 34 1.68 -2.02 -9.42
N GLU A 35 0.78 -2.73 -10.09
CA GLU A 35 -0.13 -3.69 -9.48
C GLU A 35 0.64 -4.76 -8.69
N GLY A 36 1.68 -5.35 -9.30
CA GLY A 36 2.53 -6.34 -8.61
C GLY A 36 3.24 -5.77 -7.39
N ALA A 37 3.70 -4.51 -7.44
CA ALA A 37 4.32 -3.84 -6.30
C ALA A 37 3.33 -3.62 -5.14
N ILE A 38 2.13 -3.14 -5.45
CA ILE A 38 1.05 -2.92 -4.47
C ILE A 38 0.62 -4.25 -3.85
N ALA A 39 0.38 -5.27 -4.66
CA ALA A 39 -0.04 -6.58 -4.19
C ALA A 39 1.03 -7.23 -3.29
N GLY A 40 2.31 -7.12 -3.64
CA GLY A 40 3.42 -7.59 -2.83
C GLY A 40 3.47 -6.93 -1.45
N ALA A 41 3.37 -5.60 -1.38
CA ALA A 41 3.37 -4.87 -0.12
C ALA A 41 2.17 -5.24 0.78
N LEU A 42 0.97 -5.38 0.21
CA LEU A 42 -0.22 -5.79 0.94
C LEU A 42 -0.12 -7.22 1.46
N THR A 43 0.43 -8.14 0.66
CA THR A 43 0.65 -9.54 1.04
C THR A 43 1.61 -9.66 2.23
N GLU A 44 2.63 -8.80 2.28
CA GLU A 44 3.59 -8.73 3.38
C GLU A 44 3.05 -8.05 4.65
N GLY A 45 1.81 -7.54 4.60
CA GLY A 45 1.11 -6.93 5.73
C GLY A 45 1.31 -5.43 5.87
N VAL A 46 1.86 -4.75 4.86
CA VAL A 46 1.93 -3.28 4.89
C VAL A 46 0.51 -2.71 4.86
N PRO A 47 0.14 -1.79 5.78
CA PRO A 47 -1.20 -1.23 5.82
C PRO A 47 -1.57 -0.51 4.52
N TRP A 48 -2.79 -0.75 4.03
CA TRP A 48 -3.30 -0.14 2.79
C TRP A 48 -3.13 1.38 2.74
N ALA A 49 -3.41 2.09 3.85
CA ALA A 49 -3.28 3.55 3.91
C ALA A 49 -1.84 4.02 3.58
N VAL A 50 -0.83 3.24 4.01
CA VAL A 50 0.58 3.53 3.73
C VAL A 50 0.89 3.26 2.26
N VAL A 51 0.45 2.11 1.73
CA VAL A 51 0.64 1.73 0.33
C VAL A 51 0.03 2.78 -0.61
N MET A 52 -1.22 3.20 -0.34
CA MET A 52 -1.92 4.22 -1.09
C MET A 52 -1.16 5.56 -1.05
N ASN A 53 -0.77 6.03 0.14
CA ASN A 53 -0.08 7.31 0.29
C ASN A 53 1.24 7.35 -0.49
N GLN A 54 2.08 6.30 -0.39
CA GLN A 54 3.36 6.26 -1.12
C GLN A 54 3.13 6.19 -2.63
N THR A 55 2.14 5.44 -3.08
CA THR A 55 1.79 5.35 -4.51
C THR A 55 1.35 6.70 -5.05
N VAL A 56 0.42 7.38 -4.35
CA VAL A 56 -0.06 8.71 -4.76
C VAL A 56 1.06 9.75 -4.75
N ARG A 57 1.97 9.71 -3.76
CA ARG A 57 3.14 10.60 -3.73
C ARG A 57 4.06 10.38 -4.94
N MET A 58 4.35 9.13 -5.27
CA MET A 58 5.14 8.79 -6.47
C MET A 58 4.46 9.29 -7.76
N LEU A 59 3.14 9.11 -7.89
CA LEU A 59 2.39 9.62 -9.04
C LEU A 59 2.44 11.15 -9.14
N ALA A 60 2.28 11.85 -8.01
CA ALA A 60 2.21 13.31 -7.97
C ALA A 60 3.56 14.02 -8.19
N GLN A 61 4.66 13.44 -7.71
CA GLN A 61 5.97 14.08 -7.76
C GLN A 61 6.67 13.93 -9.12
N ASN A 62 6.17 13.05 -9.99
CA ASN A 62 6.82 12.66 -11.25
C ASN A 62 8.29 12.19 -11.10
N ASP A 63 8.71 11.93 -9.86
CA ASP A 63 10.12 11.72 -9.48
C ASP A 63 10.41 10.26 -9.15
N GLY A 64 9.50 9.36 -9.54
CA GLY A 64 9.58 7.95 -9.22
C GLY A 64 9.09 7.07 -10.37
N ASP A 65 9.87 6.05 -10.65
CA ASP A 65 9.43 4.87 -11.38
C ASP A 65 8.89 3.82 -10.38
N VAL A 66 8.27 2.77 -10.91
CA VAL A 66 7.75 1.67 -10.08
C VAL A 66 8.87 0.98 -9.29
N ARG A 67 10.12 1.04 -9.77
CA ARG A 67 11.29 0.45 -9.08
C ARG A 67 11.63 1.19 -7.79
N GLY A 68 11.60 2.52 -7.81
CA GLY A 68 11.73 3.36 -6.62
C GLY A 68 10.64 3.03 -5.61
N LEU A 69 9.39 2.91 -6.07
CA LEU A 69 8.26 2.52 -5.21
C LEU A 69 8.45 1.12 -4.60
N ARG A 70 8.91 0.14 -5.38
CA ARG A 70 9.24 -1.21 -4.86
C ARG A 70 10.32 -1.16 -3.78
N THR A 71 11.32 -0.30 -3.91
CA THR A 71 12.37 -0.11 -2.91
C THR A 71 11.79 0.46 -1.61
N VAL A 72 10.92 1.47 -1.70
CA VAL A 72 10.19 2.03 -0.55
C VAL A 72 9.34 0.96 0.14
N PHE A 73 8.60 0.16 -0.62
CA PHE A 73 7.82 -0.94 -0.06
C PHE A 73 8.68 -2.00 0.61
N ALA A 74 9.83 -2.38 0.04
CA ALA A 74 10.74 -3.33 0.66
C ALA A 74 11.25 -2.83 2.03
N GLU A 75 11.59 -1.54 2.15
CA GLU A 75 11.96 -0.94 3.44
C GLU A 75 10.79 -0.92 4.43
N LEU A 76 9.57 -0.59 3.98
CA LEU A 76 8.38 -0.62 4.83
C LEU A 76 8.08 -2.04 5.34
N VAL A 77 8.22 -3.05 4.48
CA VAL A 77 8.09 -4.47 4.84
C VAL A 77 9.13 -4.84 5.90
N ARG A 78 10.40 -4.44 5.70
CA ARG A 78 11.48 -4.68 6.66
C ARG A 78 11.18 -4.05 8.03
N LEU A 79 10.73 -2.80 8.06
CA LEU A 79 10.35 -2.10 9.30
C LEU A 79 9.16 -2.78 9.98
N HIS A 80 8.16 -3.20 9.20
CA HIS A 80 6.99 -3.88 9.72
C HIS A 80 7.34 -5.24 10.35
N HIS A 81 8.21 -6.03 9.71
CA HIS A 81 8.69 -7.30 10.26
C HIS A 81 9.65 -7.11 11.44
N GLY A 82 10.50 -6.08 11.41
CA GLY A 82 11.40 -5.73 12.50
C GLY A 82 10.64 -5.43 13.79
N ASN A 83 9.57 -4.65 13.71
CA ASN A 83 8.72 -4.32 14.86
C ASN A 83 8.02 -5.57 15.43
N ARG A 84 7.53 -6.47 14.57
CA ARG A 84 6.91 -7.75 15.00
C ARG A 84 7.87 -8.69 15.71
N ARG A 85 9.17 -8.64 15.42
CA ARG A 85 10.18 -9.48 16.08
C ARG A 85 10.49 -8.96 17.49
N THR A 86 10.53 -7.65 17.68
CA THR A 86 10.75 -7.03 19.00
C THR A 86 9.61 -7.31 19.96
N GLU A 87 8.35 -7.26 19.50
CA GLU A 87 7.17 -7.56 20.32
C GLU A 87 7.11 -9.01 20.81
N ARG A 88 7.72 -9.96 20.07
CA ARG A 88 7.77 -11.39 20.42
C ARG A 88 8.83 -11.76 21.46
N THR A 89 9.75 -10.86 21.78
CA THR A 89 10.92 -11.17 22.64
C THR A 89 10.73 -10.66 24.08
N ASN A 90 9.64 -9.93 24.36
CA ASN A 90 9.35 -9.34 25.66
C ASN A 90 8.32 -10.14 26.50
N PHE A 91 8.24 -11.46 26.30
CA PHE A 91 7.44 -12.37 27.12
C PHE A 91 8.32 -13.40 27.81
#